data_AF-A0A519N677-F1
#
_entry.id   AF-A0A519N677-F1
#
_cell.length_a   1.000
_cell.length_b   1.000
_cell.length_c   1.000
_cell.angle_alpha   90.00
_cell.angle_beta   90.00
_cell.angle_gamma   90.00
#
_symmetry.space_group_name_H-M   'P 1'
#
loop_
_entity.id
_entity.type
_entity.pdbx_description
1 polymer ?
#
loop_
_entity_poly.entity_id
_entity_poly.type
_entity_poly.pdbx_seq_one_letter_code
_entity_poly.pdbx_strand_id
1 'polypeptide(L)'
;MQQFLIKRGFSDAKKRQLILTDEALSFESGDHLGHEFTTFKKKDIAEFRFGIRWIRFELTYGREYQIFIRDKSGKIIKITFKSYFRRKVNALHGQYVEIIKALNRQYFDEIHDDFVRRMNAGETLKIGDVSVDLDGVSFSVSGIASQKRIEVPWKNVGLKLYYRYFSIFDTTDARSRNRGYNFHEDWNAAILYDVLKTIIDQNQTNTAQIL
;
A
#
# COMPACT_ATOMS: atom_id res chain seq x y z
N MET A 1 -0.61 -3.98 21.91
CA MET A 1 0.57 -4.74 21.41
C MET A 1 0.12 -5.97 20.63
N GLN A 2 0.62 -6.17 19.41
CA GLN A 2 0.40 -7.37 18.60
C GLN A 2 1.74 -7.97 18.16
N GLN A 3 1.80 -9.30 18.05
CA GLN A 3 3.03 -10.00 17.69
C GLN A 3 2.77 -11.11 16.67
N PHE A 4 3.71 -11.30 15.75
CA PHE A 4 3.67 -12.36 14.74
C PHE A 4 4.99 -13.10 14.69
N LEU A 5 4.94 -14.43 14.60
CA LEU A 5 6.11 -15.27 14.35
C LEU A 5 6.13 -15.70 12.88
N ILE A 6 7.15 -15.25 12.16
CA ILE A 6 7.26 -15.38 10.71
C ILE A 6 8.41 -16.31 10.37
N LYS A 7 8.12 -17.33 9.56
CA LYS A 7 9.11 -18.28 9.03
C LYS A 7 9.27 -18.00 7.53
N ARG A 8 10.46 -17.61 7.04
CA ARG A 8 10.59 -17.13 5.65
C ARG A 8 10.36 -18.22 4.62
N GLY A 9 10.61 -19.48 4.97
CA GLY A 9 10.40 -20.63 4.08
C GLY A 9 10.41 -21.95 4.84
N PHE A 10 10.16 -23.05 4.14
CA PHE A 10 10.13 -24.37 4.79
C PHE A 10 11.50 -24.76 5.37
N SER A 11 12.59 -24.42 4.66
CA SER A 11 13.98 -24.71 5.00
C SER A 11 14.62 -23.70 5.96
N ASP A 12 13.94 -22.58 6.26
CA ASP A 12 14.43 -21.59 7.21
C ASP A 12 14.28 -22.13 8.63
N ALA A 13 15.37 -22.37 9.37
CA ALA A 13 15.25 -22.88 10.74
C ALA A 13 14.74 -21.82 11.72
N LYS A 14 14.89 -20.53 11.40
CA LYS A 14 14.62 -19.41 12.31
C LYS A 14 13.18 -18.91 12.15
N LYS A 15 12.51 -18.66 13.27
CA LYS A 15 11.29 -17.84 13.33
C LYS A 15 11.73 -16.42 13.68
N ARG A 16 11.27 -15.44 12.91
CA ARG A 16 11.52 -14.01 13.13
C ARG A 16 10.29 -13.37 13.75
N GLN A 17 10.49 -12.52 14.73
CA GLN A 17 9.39 -11.81 15.38
C GLN A 17 9.11 -10.47 14.70
N LEU A 18 7.83 -10.21 14.43
CA LEU A 18 7.29 -8.89 14.16
C LEU A 18 6.53 -8.44 15.41
N ILE A 19 6.87 -7.28 15.94
CA ILE A 19 6.25 -6.68 17.12
C ILE A 19 5.67 -5.33 16.70
N LEU A 20 4.38 -5.16 16.95
CA LEU A 20 3.66 -3.92 16.68
C LEU A 20 3.14 -3.34 18.00
N THR A 21 3.65 -2.16 18.36
CA THR A 21 3.17 -1.36 19.49
C THR A 21 2.61 -0.04 18.98
N ASP A 22 1.91 0.69 19.84
CA ASP A 22 1.31 1.97 19.45
C ASP A 22 2.37 3.04 19.16
N GLU A 23 3.61 2.83 19.63
CA GLU A 23 4.74 3.75 19.45
C GLU A 23 5.72 3.32 18.36
N ALA A 24 5.82 2.02 18.06
CA ALA A 24 6.89 1.50 17.22
C ALA A 24 6.55 0.17 16.55
N LEU A 25 7.19 -0.06 15.42
CA LEU A 25 7.21 -1.32 14.69
C LEU A 25 8.62 -1.88 14.74
N SER A 26 8.76 -3.14 15.18
CA SER A 26 10.05 -3.83 15.24
C SER A 26 10.00 -5.15 14.51
N PHE A 27 10.98 -5.41 13.67
CA PHE A 27 11.11 -6.69 12.97
C PHE A 27 12.53 -7.25 13.10
N GLU A 28 12.61 -8.52 13.45
CA GLU A 28 13.86 -9.26 13.51
C GLU A 28 14.35 -9.59 12.09
N SER A 29 15.09 -8.66 11.47
CA SER A 29 15.52 -8.76 10.07
C SER A 29 16.82 -9.56 9.86
N GLY A 30 17.63 -9.72 10.91
CA GLY A 30 18.94 -10.37 10.85
C GLY A 30 18.89 -11.85 10.49
N ASP A 31 19.86 -12.27 9.67
CA ASP A 31 20.03 -13.66 9.20
C ASP A 31 20.96 -14.49 10.09
N HIS A 32 21.72 -13.83 10.97
CA HIS A 32 22.52 -14.49 12.00
C HIS A 32 21.65 -14.98 13.17
N LEU A 33 22.19 -15.89 13.98
CA LEU A 33 21.52 -16.44 15.18
C LEU A 33 21.22 -15.39 16.29
N GLY A 34 21.56 -14.11 16.07
CA GLY A 34 21.22 -13.00 16.95
C GLY A 34 19.81 -12.43 16.72
N HIS A 35 19.24 -11.84 17.77
CA HIS A 35 17.96 -11.13 17.76
C HIS A 35 18.14 -9.66 17.37
N GLU A 36 18.66 -9.41 16.18
CA GLU A 36 18.80 -8.05 15.67
C GLU A 36 17.47 -7.53 15.12
N PHE A 37 16.88 -6.60 15.85
CA PHE A 37 15.68 -5.90 15.45
C PHE A 37 16.01 -4.62 14.67
N THR A 38 15.34 -4.46 13.53
CA THR A 38 15.15 -3.14 12.95
C THR A 38 13.85 -2.57 13.50
N THR A 39 13.93 -1.41 14.15
CA THR A 39 12.79 -0.72 14.75
C THR A 39 12.58 0.62 14.09
N PHE A 40 11.33 0.91 13.71
CA PHE A 40 10.87 2.24 13.33
C PHE A 40 9.91 2.76 14.38
N LYS A 41 10.11 4.01 14.82
CA LYS A 41 9.07 4.71 15.59
C LYS A 41 7.92 5.03 14.65
N LYS A 42 6.69 4.99 15.17
CA LYS A 42 5.47 5.27 14.41
C LYS A 42 5.56 6.57 13.61
N LYS A 43 5.99 7.65 14.26
CA LYS A 43 6.18 8.98 13.64
C LYS A 43 7.21 9.03 12.52
N ASP A 44 8.11 8.05 12.46
CA ASP A 44 9.20 7.99 11.47
C ASP A 44 8.80 7.12 10.27
N ILE A 45 7.69 6.37 10.34
CA ILE A 45 7.16 5.60 9.20
C ILE A 45 6.64 6.59 8.15
N ALA A 46 7.05 6.40 6.89
CA ALA A 46 6.70 7.27 5.79
C ALA A 46 5.79 6.57 4.77
N GLU A 47 6.17 5.35 4.37
CA GLU A 47 5.50 4.68 3.27
C GLU A 47 5.45 3.17 3.47
N PHE A 48 4.48 2.53 2.82
CA PHE A 48 4.41 1.07 2.74
C PHE A 48 3.91 0.58 1.40
N ARG A 49 4.24 -0.67 1.08
CA ARG A 49 3.70 -1.42 -0.07
C ARG A 49 3.70 -2.90 0.25
N PHE A 50 2.81 -3.65 -0.38
CA PHE A 50 2.64 -5.07 -0.11
C PHE A 50 2.12 -5.84 -1.33
N GLY A 51 2.49 -7.11 -1.43
CA GLY A 51 1.99 -7.94 -2.52
C GLY A 51 2.39 -9.40 -2.42
N ILE A 52 1.88 -10.15 -3.40
CA ILE A 52 2.17 -11.58 -3.56
C ILE A 52 2.86 -11.79 -4.89
N ARG A 53 4.14 -12.13 -4.85
CA ARG A 53 4.88 -12.58 -6.02
C ARG A 53 4.65 -14.07 -6.24
N TRP A 54 4.32 -14.44 -7.46
CA TRP A 54 4.11 -15.84 -7.83
C TRP A 54 5.47 -16.46 -8.17
N ILE A 55 5.75 -17.62 -7.57
CA ILE A 55 6.97 -18.38 -7.86
C ILE A 55 6.64 -19.37 -8.97
N ARG A 56 7.32 -19.22 -10.11
CA ARG A 56 7.02 -19.91 -11.37
C ARG A 56 8.29 -20.48 -12.00
N PHE A 57 8.14 -21.62 -12.65
CA PHE A 57 9.02 -22.11 -13.71
C PHE A 57 8.12 -22.18 -14.96
N GLU A 58 7.80 -23.36 -15.48
CA GLU A 58 6.74 -23.54 -16.48
C GLU A 58 5.33 -23.44 -15.86
N LEU A 59 5.19 -23.86 -14.60
CA LEU A 59 3.95 -23.78 -13.83
C LEU A 59 4.14 -22.95 -12.55
N THR A 60 3.04 -22.42 -12.02
CA THR A 60 3.08 -21.77 -10.70
C THR A 60 3.14 -22.82 -9.61
N TYR A 61 4.24 -22.85 -8.86
CA TYR A 61 4.46 -23.80 -7.77
C TYR A 61 4.62 -23.12 -6.41
N GLY A 62 4.62 -21.79 -6.31
CA GLY A 62 4.73 -21.11 -5.03
C GLY A 62 4.22 -19.68 -5.01
N ARG A 63 4.20 -19.11 -3.80
CA ARG A 63 3.84 -17.72 -3.51
C ARG A 63 4.86 -17.16 -2.54
N GLU A 64 5.36 -15.97 -2.83
CA GLU A 64 6.16 -15.16 -1.92
C GLU A 64 5.31 -13.95 -1.49
N TYR A 65 4.97 -13.90 -0.20
CA TYR A 65 4.28 -12.80 0.43
C TYR A 65 5.32 -11.74 0.81
N GLN A 66 5.07 -10.48 0.46
CA GLN A 66 6.02 -9.39 0.63
C GLN A 66 5.32 -8.17 1.21
N ILE A 67 5.88 -7.62 2.29
CA ILE A 67 5.48 -6.36 2.89
C ILE A 67 6.74 -5.53 3.08
N PHE A 68 6.69 -4.29 2.63
CA PHE A 68 7.79 -3.35 2.72
C PHE A 68 7.30 -2.10 3.44
N ILE A 69 8.08 -1.64 4.40
CA ILE A 69 7.79 -0.45 5.18
C ILE A 69 9.04 0.40 5.13
N ARG A 70 8.89 1.68 4.78
CA ARG A 70 9.97 2.64 4.63
C ARG A 70 9.81 3.75 5.65
N ASP A 71 10.90 4.10 6.32
CA ASP A 71 10.93 5.28 7.20
C ASP A 71 11.28 6.57 6.43
N LYS A 72 11.18 7.71 7.11
CA LYS A 72 11.51 9.03 6.55
C LYS A 72 12.98 9.18 6.15
N SER A 73 13.88 8.32 6.63
CA SER A 73 15.29 8.30 6.22
C SER A 73 15.54 7.46 4.96
N GLY A 74 14.53 6.72 4.50
CA GLY A 74 14.62 5.81 3.36
C GLY A 74 15.02 4.38 3.72
N LYS A 75 15.24 4.07 5.00
CA LYS A 75 15.50 2.69 5.46
C LYS A 75 14.24 1.85 5.30
N ILE A 76 14.42 0.57 4.93
CA ILE A 76 13.31 -0.34 4.63
C ILE A 76 13.35 -1.56 5.55
N ILE A 77 12.23 -1.82 6.23
CA ILE A 77 11.92 -3.13 6.80
C ILE A 77 11.23 -3.95 5.71
N LYS A 78 11.82 -5.12 5.40
CA LYS A 78 11.29 -6.08 4.44
C LYS A 78 10.86 -7.34 5.17
N ILE A 79 9.56 -7.61 5.14
CA ILE A 79 8.95 -8.81 5.71
C ILE A 79 8.55 -9.72 4.56
N THR A 80 9.18 -10.89 4.47
CA THR A 80 8.86 -11.87 3.43
C THR A 80 8.74 -13.28 3.97
N PHE A 81 7.84 -14.05 3.36
CA PHE A 81 7.72 -15.48 3.61
C PHE A 81 7.09 -16.20 2.43
N LYS A 82 7.39 -17.49 2.29
CA LYS A 82 7.10 -18.27 1.09
C LYS A 82 6.28 -19.51 1.38
N SER A 83 5.35 -19.81 0.49
CA SER A 83 4.68 -21.09 0.35
C SER A 83 5.13 -21.75 -0.95
N TYR A 84 5.42 -23.04 -0.89
CA TYR A 84 5.79 -23.88 -2.04
C TYR A 84 4.86 -25.08 -2.11
N PHE A 85 4.58 -25.56 -3.32
CA PHE A 85 3.77 -26.74 -3.63
C PHE A 85 2.44 -26.79 -2.86
N ARG A 86 1.77 -25.63 -2.75
CA ARG A 86 0.52 -25.40 -1.97
C ARG A 86 0.63 -25.70 -0.46
N ARG A 87 1.82 -26.01 0.07
CA ARG A 87 2.03 -26.31 1.49
C ARG A 87 1.66 -25.11 2.35
N LYS A 88 0.70 -25.31 3.25
CA LYS A 88 0.18 -24.29 4.19
C LYS A 88 -0.26 -22.99 3.50
N VAL A 89 -0.67 -23.04 2.24
CA VAL A 89 -0.96 -21.82 1.46
C VAL A 89 -2.03 -20.95 2.12
N ASN A 90 -3.11 -21.57 2.64
CA ASN A 90 -4.19 -20.85 3.32
C ASN A 90 -3.73 -20.25 4.66
N ALA A 91 -2.97 -21.01 5.46
CA ALA A 91 -2.45 -20.53 6.73
C ALA A 91 -1.47 -19.35 6.55
N LEU A 92 -0.57 -19.44 5.58
CA LEU A 92 0.38 -18.36 5.26
C LEU A 92 -0.34 -17.16 4.65
N HIS A 93 -1.34 -17.37 3.79
CA HIS A 93 -2.15 -16.26 3.28
C HIS A 93 -2.95 -15.58 4.39
N GLY A 94 -3.54 -16.35 5.31
CA GLY A 94 -4.24 -15.80 6.48
C GLY A 94 -3.28 -14.97 7.36
N GLN A 95 -2.08 -15.49 7.64
CA GLN A 95 -1.07 -14.74 8.37
C GLN A 95 -0.68 -13.44 7.66
N TYR A 96 -0.50 -13.47 6.33
CA TYR A 96 -0.24 -12.28 5.52
C TYR A 96 -1.35 -11.22 5.64
N VAL A 97 -2.61 -11.64 5.53
CA VAL A 97 -3.77 -10.76 5.66
C VAL A 97 -3.84 -10.14 7.05
N GLU A 98 -3.62 -10.93 8.11
CA GLU A 98 -3.69 -10.42 9.48
C GLU A 98 -2.56 -9.45 9.80
N ILE A 99 -1.35 -9.65 9.26
CA ILE A 99 -0.26 -8.68 9.39
C ILE A 99 -0.65 -7.35 8.73
N ILE A 100 -1.18 -7.37 7.49
CA ILE A 100 -1.58 -6.13 6.79
C ILE A 100 -2.69 -5.41 7.55
N LYS A 101 -3.72 -6.12 8.01
CA LYS A 101 -4.80 -5.52 8.81
C LYS A 101 -4.27 -4.87 10.09
N ALA A 102 -3.33 -5.52 10.76
CA ALA A 102 -2.70 -4.98 11.96
C ALA A 102 -1.91 -3.70 11.66
N LEU A 103 -1.13 -3.71 10.59
CA LEU A 103 -0.35 -2.55 10.15
C LEU A 103 -1.24 -1.36 9.78
N ASN A 104 -2.33 -1.61 9.03
CA ASN A 104 -3.29 -0.56 8.68
C ASN A 104 -3.86 0.10 9.94
N ARG A 105 -4.48 -0.70 10.82
CA ARG A 105 -5.13 -0.20 12.04
C ARG A 105 -4.20 0.57 12.97
N GLN A 106 -2.94 0.15 13.11
CA GLN A 106 -2.03 0.76 14.07
C GLN A 106 -1.23 1.94 13.52
N TYR A 107 -0.94 1.96 12.21
CA TYR A 107 -0.01 2.94 11.63
C TYR A 107 -0.59 3.69 10.43
N PHE A 108 -1.27 3.01 9.51
CA PHE A 108 -1.62 3.62 8.22
C PHE A 108 -2.98 4.33 8.20
N ASP A 109 -3.91 3.97 9.09
CA ASP A 109 -5.17 4.70 9.25
C ASP A 109 -4.90 6.16 9.65
N GLU A 110 -3.91 6.40 10.52
CA GLU A 110 -3.51 7.76 10.90
C GLU A 110 -2.88 8.55 9.74
N ILE A 111 -2.14 7.87 8.85
CA ILE A 111 -1.59 8.50 7.64
C ILE A 111 -2.74 8.89 6.71
N HIS A 112 -3.70 8.00 6.49
CA HIS A 112 -4.91 8.30 5.71
C HIS A 112 -5.65 9.50 6.29
N ASP A 113 -5.90 9.53 7.60
CA ASP A 113 -6.64 10.59 8.27
C ASP A 113 -5.92 11.94 8.21
N ASP A 114 -4.58 11.95 8.29
CA ASP A 114 -3.79 13.15 8.07
C ASP A 114 -3.97 13.69 6.63
N PHE A 115 -3.91 12.82 5.62
CA PHE A 115 -4.12 13.22 4.23
C PHE A 115 -5.53 13.82 4.03
N VAL A 116 -6.58 13.14 4.51
CA VAL A 116 -7.95 13.64 4.36
C VAL A 116 -8.13 14.98 5.07
N ARG A 117 -7.63 15.12 6.30
CA ARG A 117 -7.71 16.38 7.08
C ARG A 117 -7.04 17.54 6.35
N ARG A 118 -5.83 17.34 5.84
CA ARG A 118 -5.05 18.39 5.15
C ARG A 118 -5.68 18.79 3.82
N MET A 119 -6.26 17.83 3.10
CA MET A 119 -6.99 18.11 1.86
C MET A 119 -8.22 18.98 2.16
N ASN A 120 -8.98 18.64 3.20
CA ASN A 120 -10.14 19.43 3.64
C ASN A 120 -9.76 20.84 4.13
N ALA A 121 -8.50 21.05 4.52
CA ALA A 121 -7.95 22.37 4.83
C ALA A 121 -7.51 23.16 3.59
N GLY A 122 -7.66 22.61 2.39
CA GLY A 122 -7.28 23.22 1.11
C GLY A 122 -5.82 23.01 0.71
N GLU A 123 -5.07 22.12 1.38
CA GLU A 123 -3.70 21.81 0.99
C GLU A 123 -3.66 20.95 -0.27
N THR A 124 -2.76 21.29 -1.21
CA THR A 124 -2.37 20.36 -2.29
C THR A 124 -1.47 19.28 -1.73
N LEU A 125 -1.89 18.04 -1.86
CA LEU A 125 -1.18 16.87 -1.34
C LEU A 125 -0.57 16.06 -2.48
N LYS A 126 0.49 15.32 -2.16
CA LYS A 126 1.16 14.43 -3.10
C LYS A 126 1.34 13.05 -2.48
N ILE A 127 0.86 12.02 -3.18
CA ILE A 127 1.05 10.61 -2.83
C ILE A 127 1.62 9.92 -4.07
N GLY A 128 2.89 9.53 -4.02
CA GLY A 128 3.61 9.06 -5.20
C GLY A 128 3.71 10.15 -6.27
N ASP A 129 3.23 9.87 -7.49
CA ASP A 129 3.18 10.82 -8.60
C ASP A 129 1.85 11.57 -8.74
N VAL A 130 0.85 11.21 -7.90
CA VAL A 130 -0.47 11.83 -7.88
C VAL A 130 -0.43 13.08 -7.00
N SER A 131 -0.91 14.19 -7.55
CA SER A 131 -1.26 15.36 -6.74
C SER A 131 -2.77 15.47 -6.62
N VAL A 132 -3.23 15.89 -5.45
CA VAL A 132 -4.64 16.00 -5.07
C VAL A 132 -4.86 17.38 -4.48
N ASP A 133 -5.88 18.08 -4.92
CA ASP A 133 -6.28 19.40 -4.41
C ASP A 133 -7.81 19.55 -4.44
N LEU A 134 -8.30 20.76 -4.20
CA LEU A 134 -9.73 21.06 -4.17
C LEU A 134 -10.41 20.93 -5.55
N ASP A 135 -9.66 21.06 -6.64
CA ASP A 135 -10.23 21.04 -7.99
C ASP A 135 -10.27 19.62 -8.56
N GLY A 136 -9.30 18.78 -8.18
CA GLY A 136 -9.29 17.39 -8.60
C GLY A 136 -8.00 16.63 -8.30
N VAL A 137 -7.63 15.77 -9.25
CA VAL A 137 -6.42 14.97 -9.19
C VAL A 137 -5.58 15.19 -10.44
N SER A 138 -4.26 15.17 -10.28
CA SER A 138 -3.32 15.16 -11.39
C SER A 138 -2.33 14.01 -11.31
N PHE A 139 -2.12 13.32 -12.44
CA PHE A 139 -1.24 12.16 -12.52
C PHE A 139 -0.63 12.01 -13.92
N SER A 140 0.44 11.24 -14.02
CA SER A 140 1.22 11.10 -15.26
C SER A 140 0.75 9.92 -16.10
N VAL A 141 0.10 10.15 -17.24
CA VAL A 141 -0.26 9.07 -18.18
C VAL A 141 0.91 8.75 -19.11
N SER A 142 1.12 7.45 -19.38
CA SER A 142 2.14 6.99 -20.31
C SER A 142 1.66 7.22 -21.74
N GLY A 143 2.34 8.08 -22.49
CA GLY A 143 2.23 8.18 -23.94
C GLY A 143 3.26 7.31 -24.65
N ILE A 144 3.09 7.14 -25.96
CA ILE A 144 4.00 6.35 -26.82
C ILE A 144 5.43 6.92 -26.81
N ALA A 145 5.59 8.23 -26.60
CA ALA A 145 6.88 8.92 -26.64
C ALA A 145 7.24 9.71 -25.36
N SER A 146 6.28 10.04 -24.49
CA SER A 146 6.53 10.82 -23.27
C SER A 146 5.47 10.59 -22.20
N GLN A 147 5.82 10.87 -20.95
CA GLN A 147 4.83 10.97 -19.87
C GLN A 147 4.14 12.33 -19.95
N LYS A 148 2.81 12.33 -20.04
CA LYS A 148 2.01 13.55 -20.01
C LYS A 148 1.31 13.62 -18.66
N ARG A 149 1.53 14.73 -17.93
CA ARG A 149 0.71 15.02 -16.74
C ARG A 149 -0.67 15.48 -17.18
N ILE A 150 -1.71 14.90 -16.62
CA ILE A 150 -3.10 15.29 -16.85
C ILE A 150 -3.72 15.71 -15.54
N GLU A 151 -4.68 16.62 -15.64
CA GLU A 151 -5.55 17.07 -14.55
C GLU A 151 -6.96 16.56 -14.85
N VAL A 152 -7.60 16.00 -13.83
CA VAL A 152 -8.94 15.43 -13.88
C VAL A 152 -9.76 16.07 -12.76
N PRO A 153 -10.75 16.91 -13.09
CA PRO A 153 -11.63 17.50 -12.09
C PRO A 153 -12.40 16.43 -11.33
N TRP A 154 -12.71 16.65 -10.04
CA TRP A 154 -13.37 15.64 -9.19
C TRP A 154 -14.60 14.98 -9.82
N LYS A 155 -15.46 15.76 -10.50
CA LYS A 155 -16.66 15.26 -11.20
C LYS A 155 -16.37 14.18 -12.26
N ASN A 156 -15.14 14.11 -12.75
CA ASN A 156 -14.70 13.19 -13.79
C ASN A 156 -13.71 12.13 -13.28
N VAL A 157 -13.38 12.11 -11.98
CA VAL A 157 -12.45 11.13 -11.43
C VAL A 157 -13.15 9.80 -11.24
N GLY A 158 -12.67 8.78 -11.95
CA GLY A 158 -13.07 7.39 -11.77
C GLY A 158 -11.99 6.58 -11.05
N LEU A 159 -12.44 5.68 -10.17
CA LEU A 159 -11.59 4.67 -9.54
C LEU A 159 -12.06 3.26 -9.89
N LYS A 160 -11.11 2.35 -10.14
CA LYS A 160 -11.42 0.92 -10.29
C LYS A 160 -10.41 0.06 -9.57
N LEU A 161 -10.87 -0.73 -8.60
CA LEU A 161 -10.06 -1.64 -7.83
C LEU A 161 -9.93 -3.00 -8.53
N TYR A 162 -8.71 -3.50 -8.66
CA TYR A 162 -8.38 -4.85 -9.10
C TYR A 162 -7.62 -5.58 -7.99
N TYR A 163 -7.40 -6.88 -8.18
CA TYR A 163 -6.76 -7.72 -7.15
C TYR A 163 -5.33 -7.28 -6.77
N ARG A 164 -4.55 -6.70 -7.68
CA ARG A 164 -3.14 -6.31 -7.43
C ARG A 164 -2.86 -4.82 -7.54
N TYR A 165 -3.81 -4.07 -8.05
CA TYR A 165 -3.64 -2.67 -8.37
C TYR A 165 -5.01 -2.00 -8.39
N PHE A 166 -5.04 -0.69 -8.39
CA PHE A 166 -6.23 0.07 -8.75
C PHE A 166 -5.88 1.04 -9.88
N SER A 167 -6.89 1.54 -10.58
CA SER A 167 -6.72 2.56 -11.61
C SER A 167 -7.43 3.84 -11.23
N ILE A 168 -6.76 4.96 -11.50
CA ILE A 168 -7.35 6.29 -11.59
C ILE A 168 -7.57 6.57 -13.07
N PHE A 169 -8.75 7.07 -13.45
CA PHE A 169 -9.05 7.42 -14.83
C PHE A 169 -9.98 8.62 -14.92
N ASP A 170 -9.91 9.31 -16.06
CA ASP A 170 -10.88 10.33 -16.43
C ASP A 170 -12.10 9.67 -17.07
N THR A 171 -13.30 9.88 -16.53
CA THR A 171 -14.54 9.30 -17.06
C THR A 171 -14.89 9.81 -18.47
N THR A 172 -14.34 10.95 -18.90
CA THR A 172 -14.57 11.51 -20.24
C THR A 172 -13.75 10.80 -21.33
N ASP A 173 -12.61 10.20 -20.97
CA ASP A 173 -11.78 9.39 -21.88
C ASP A 173 -10.91 8.39 -21.11
N ALA A 174 -11.54 7.37 -20.54
CA ALA A 174 -10.87 6.38 -19.72
C ALA A 174 -9.82 5.56 -20.50
N ARG A 175 -9.91 5.50 -21.84
CA ARG A 175 -9.00 4.71 -22.67
C ARG A 175 -7.62 5.35 -22.75
N SER A 176 -7.55 6.66 -22.92
CA SER A 176 -6.27 7.37 -23.06
C SER A 176 -5.81 8.04 -21.77
N ARG A 177 -6.74 8.35 -20.86
CA ARG A 177 -6.49 9.08 -19.61
C ARG A 177 -6.70 8.19 -18.39
N ASN A 178 -5.85 7.18 -18.25
CA ASN A 178 -5.84 6.30 -17.08
C ASN A 178 -4.41 5.96 -16.62
N ARG A 179 -4.29 5.61 -15.33
CA ARG A 179 -3.06 5.08 -14.74
C ARG A 179 -3.36 4.02 -13.69
N GLY A 180 -2.61 2.92 -13.74
CA GLY A 180 -2.64 1.86 -12.74
C GLY A 180 -1.57 2.04 -11.66
N TYR A 181 -1.93 1.70 -10.43
CA TYR A 181 -1.11 1.78 -9.23
C TYR A 181 -1.11 0.43 -8.52
N ASN A 182 0.02 -0.26 -8.56
CA ASN A 182 0.20 -1.61 -8.06
C ASN A 182 0.55 -1.61 -6.57
N PHE A 183 -0.23 -2.31 -5.76
CA PHE A 183 -0.02 -2.38 -4.30
C PHE A 183 1.35 -2.95 -3.93
N HIS A 184 1.93 -3.79 -4.79
CA HIS A 184 3.23 -4.39 -4.58
C HIS A 184 4.38 -3.47 -5.00
N GLU A 185 4.24 -2.73 -6.09
CA GLU A 185 5.34 -1.96 -6.70
C GLU A 185 5.35 -0.49 -6.29
N ASP A 186 4.17 0.12 -6.16
CA ASP A 186 4.00 1.53 -5.89
C ASP A 186 3.83 1.79 -4.39
N TRP A 187 4.67 2.69 -3.85
CA TRP A 187 4.60 3.10 -2.45
C TRP A 187 3.30 3.84 -2.18
N ASN A 188 2.67 3.52 -1.04
CA ASN A 188 1.42 4.11 -0.58
C ASN A 188 0.24 3.96 -1.56
N ALA A 189 0.30 3.01 -2.50
CA ALA A 189 -0.82 2.75 -3.40
C ALA A 189 -2.13 2.43 -2.64
N ALA A 190 -2.05 1.70 -1.52
CA ALA A 190 -3.22 1.44 -0.68
C ALA A 190 -3.78 2.73 -0.05
N ILE A 191 -2.92 3.56 0.56
CA ILE A 191 -3.31 4.87 1.10
C ILE A 191 -3.92 5.76 0.01
N LEU A 192 -3.30 5.81 -1.17
CA LEU A 192 -3.80 6.62 -2.28
C LEU A 192 -5.20 6.18 -2.70
N TYR A 193 -5.45 4.87 -2.82
CA TYR A 193 -6.78 4.35 -3.13
C TYR A 193 -7.79 4.76 -2.06
N ASP A 194 -7.47 4.54 -0.79
CA ASP A 194 -8.36 4.81 0.34
C ASP A 194 -8.67 6.32 0.45
N VAL A 195 -7.66 7.18 0.34
CA VAL A 195 -7.82 8.65 0.34
C VAL A 195 -8.71 9.10 -0.80
N LEU A 196 -8.41 8.70 -2.04
CA LEU A 196 -9.21 9.13 -3.20
C LEU A 196 -10.66 8.64 -3.11
N LYS A 197 -10.87 7.41 -2.62
CA LYS A 197 -12.19 6.86 -2.41
C LYS A 197 -12.98 7.69 -1.39
N THR A 198 -12.39 7.97 -0.22
CA THR A 198 -13.00 8.80 0.81
C THR A 198 -13.43 10.17 0.27
N ILE A 199 -12.57 10.82 -0.52
CA ILE A 199 -12.86 12.15 -1.07
C ILE A 199 -13.99 12.10 -2.11
N ILE A 200 -13.98 11.11 -3.00
CA ILE A 200 -15.04 10.93 -4.00
C ILE A 200 -16.39 10.69 -3.31
N ASP A 201 -16.42 9.84 -2.29
CA ASP A 201 -17.63 9.53 -1.53
C ASP A 201 -18.17 10.77 -0.79
N GLN A 202 -17.27 11.61 -0.23
CA GLN A 202 -17.63 12.90 0.38
C GLN A 202 -18.25 13.88 -0.63
N ASN A 203 -17.63 14.02 -1.81
CA ASN A 203 -18.11 14.93 -2.86
C ASN A 203 -19.48 14.51 -3.42
N GLN A 204 -19.74 13.21 -3.53
CA GLN A 204 -21.05 12.68 -3.94
C GLN A 204 -22.13 12.97 -2.87
N THR A 205 -21.79 12.79 -1.60
CA THR A 205 -22.70 13.05 -0.48
C THR A 205 -23.07 14.54 -0.37
N ASN A 206 -22.10 15.44 -0.51
CA ASN A 206 -22.35 16.89 -0.47
C ASN A 206 -23.24 17.36 -1.63
N THR A 207 -23.08 16.76 -2.82
CA THR A 207 -23.92 17.09 -3.98
C THR A 207 -25.38 16.64 -3.78
N ALA A 208 -25.60 15.52 -3.08
CA ALA A 208 -26.93 14.99 -2.79
C ALA A 208 -27.68 15.76 -1.67
N GLN A 209 -26.99 16.56 -0.85
CA GLN A 209 -27.61 17.38 0.21
C GLN A 209 -28.03 18.78 -0.28
N ILE A 210 -27.56 19.20 -1.46
CA ILE A 210 -27.84 20.52 -2.05
C ILE A 210 -29.03 20.45 -3.06
N LEU A 211 -29.52 19.24 -3.35
CA LEU A 211 -30.69 18.95 -4.19
C LEU A 211 -31.89 18.54 -3.34
#